data_AF-A0A2G2ANH1-F1
#
_entry.id   AF-A0A2G2ANH1-F1
#
_cell.length_a   1.000
_cell.length_b   1.000
_cell.length_c   1.000
_cell.angle_alpha   90.00
_cell.angle_beta   90.00
_cell.angle_gamma   90.00
#
_symmetry.space_group_name_H-M   'P 1'
#
loop_
_entity.id
_entity.type
_entity.pdbx_description
1 polymer ?
#
loop_
_entity_poly.entity_id
_entity_poly.type
_entity_poly.pdbx_seq_one_letter_code
_entity_poly.pdbx_strand_id
1 'polypeptide(L)'
;MIVDSNLSHFQTAKENVLKLLKQNYKIEIFYVYNDLEKCFLYTKKRESVTNRFVPEDIFLNSVVKSKTVTYEIKKLFSESLILNVVDKRDNRYYENLSYNQFDEIIPEYES
;
A
#
# COMPACT_ATOMS: atom_id res chain seq x y z
N MET A 1 13.51 -2.46 11.20
CA MET A 1 13.83 -1.84 9.90
C MET A 1 12.53 -1.24 9.37
N ILE A 2 12.56 0.00 8.87
CA ILE A 2 11.40 0.63 8.24
C ILE A 2 11.77 0.86 6.77
N VAL A 3 10.88 0.47 5.87
CA VAL A 3 11.04 0.64 4.42
C VAL A 3 9.85 1.43 3.92
N ASP A 4 10.10 2.59 3.31
CA ASP A 4 9.08 3.39 2.64
C ASP A 4 9.06 3.04 1.14
N SER A 5 7.92 2.57 0.64
CA SER A 5 7.72 2.16 -0.74
C SER A 5 6.24 2.24 -1.10
N ASN A 6 5.95 2.44 -2.39
CA ASN A 6 4.59 2.36 -2.91
C ASN A 6 4.04 0.93 -2.97
N LEU A 7 4.87 -0.10 -2.67
CA LEU A 7 4.51 -1.51 -2.68
C LEU A 7 3.80 -1.94 -3.97
N SER A 8 4.23 -1.42 -5.14
CA SER A 8 3.54 -1.66 -6.42
C SER A 8 4.03 -2.89 -7.20
N HIS A 9 5.06 -3.59 -6.70
CA HIS A 9 5.67 -4.73 -7.38
C HIS A 9 5.55 -6.01 -6.55
N PHE A 10 4.67 -6.91 -7.00
CA PHE A 10 4.35 -8.15 -6.28
C PHE A 10 5.57 -9.03 -6.03
N GLN A 11 6.37 -9.32 -7.06
CA GLN A 11 7.48 -10.25 -6.95
C GLN A 11 8.52 -9.78 -5.92
N THR A 12 8.89 -8.50 -5.98
CA THR A 12 9.82 -7.88 -5.01
C THR A 12 9.24 -7.88 -3.59
N ALA A 13 7.95 -7.55 -3.43
CA ALA A 13 7.29 -7.59 -2.13
C ALA A 13 7.30 -9.01 -1.53
N LYS A 14 6.95 -10.02 -2.34
CA LYS A 14 6.94 -11.43 -1.95
C LYS A 14 8.32 -11.92 -1.53
N GLU A 15 9.36 -11.62 -2.32
CA GLU A 15 10.73 -12.02 -2.01
C GLU A 15 11.25 -11.39 -0.71
N ASN A 16 10.95 -10.10 -0.50
CA ASN A 16 11.30 -9.39 0.73
C ASN A 16 10.62 -10.02 1.95
N VAL A 17 9.31 -10.28 1.87
CA VAL A 17 8.56 -10.92 2.96
C VAL A 17 9.12 -12.32 3.24
N LEU A 18 9.33 -13.15 2.22
CA LEU A 18 9.90 -14.49 2.39
C LEU A 18 11.28 -14.47 3.06
N LYS A 19 12.14 -13.54 2.65
CA LYS A 19 13.49 -13.41 3.23
C LYS A 19 13.43 -13.02 4.71
N LEU A 20 12.56 -12.09 5.07
CA LEU A 20 12.38 -11.62 6.44
C LEU A 20 11.74 -12.70 7.33
N LEU A 21 10.76 -13.43 6.82
CA LEU A 21 10.15 -14.56 7.53
C LEU A 21 11.18 -15.67 7.82
N LYS A 22 12.06 -16.00 6.86
CA LYS A 22 13.16 -16.96 7.08
C LYS A 22 14.14 -16.53 8.17
N GLN A 23 14.18 -15.24 8.48
CA GLN A 23 15.03 -14.66 9.52
C GLN A 23 14.27 -14.44 10.85
N ASN A 24 13.06 -15.00 10.99
CA ASN A 24 12.19 -14.85 12.17
C ASN A 24 11.83 -13.39 12.51
N TYR A 25 11.78 -12.50 11.52
CA TYR A 25 11.26 -11.15 11.75
C TYR A 25 9.73 -11.13 11.80
N LYS A 26 9.19 -10.32 12.71
CA LYS A 26 7.79 -9.88 12.68
C LYS A 26 7.63 -8.84 11.58
N ILE A 27 6.66 -9.04 10.68
CA ILE A 27 6.43 -8.17 9.53
C ILE A 27 5.10 -7.45 9.71
N GLU A 28 5.15 -6.12 9.61
CA GLU A 28 3.99 -5.25 9.70
C GLU A 28 3.98 -4.32 8.48
N ILE A 29 2.83 -4.26 7.80
CA ILE A 29 2.56 -3.32 6.71
C ILE A 29 1.64 -2.24 7.24
N PHE A 30 2.01 -0.98 7.02
CA PHE A 30 1.14 0.17 7.28
C PHE A 30 0.69 0.76 5.94
N TYR A 31 -0.55 0.47 5.55
CA TYR A 31 -1.16 1.00 4.34
C TYR A 31 -1.86 2.31 4.66
N VAL A 32 -1.40 3.41 4.07
CA VAL A 32 -1.99 4.74 4.28
C VAL A 32 -2.83 5.08 3.06
N TYR A 33 -4.11 5.33 3.30
CA TYR A 33 -5.07 5.59 2.24
C TYR A 33 -5.74 6.96 2.40
N ASN A 34 -6.07 7.60 1.28
CA ASN A 34 -6.86 8.83 1.20
C ASN A 34 -7.54 8.92 -0.18
N ASP A 35 -8.50 9.83 -0.34
CA ASP A 35 -9.18 10.07 -1.62
C ASP A 35 -8.19 10.31 -2.77
N LEU A 36 -8.46 9.74 -3.94
CA LEU A 36 -7.57 9.84 -5.12
C LEU A 36 -7.24 11.29 -5.48
N GLU A 37 -8.23 12.19 -5.45
CA GLU A 37 -8.05 13.62 -5.73
C GLU A 37 -7.03 14.26 -4.79
N LYS A 38 -7.10 13.96 -3.49
CA LYS A 38 -6.15 14.46 -2.49
C LYS A 38 -4.77 13.85 -2.71
N CYS A 39 -4.70 12.54 -2.98
CA CYS A 39 -3.45 11.84 -3.26
C CYS A 39 -2.75 12.40 -4.52
N PHE A 40 -3.51 12.72 -5.57
CA PHE A 40 -2.98 13.35 -6.78
C PHE A 40 -2.51 14.79 -6.50
N LEU A 41 -3.29 15.56 -5.74
CA LEU A 41 -2.89 16.91 -5.31
C LEU A 41 -1.57 16.90 -4.52
N TYR A 42 -1.39 15.94 -3.62
CA TYR A 42 -0.12 15.77 -2.90
C TYR A 42 1.03 15.38 -3.84
N THR A 43 0.75 14.54 -4.83
CA THR A 43 1.74 14.17 -5.86
C THR A 43 2.17 15.43 -6.62
N LYS A 44 1.24 16.23 -7.14
CA LYS A 44 1.52 17.51 -7.82
C LYS A 44 2.29 18.51 -6.96
N LYS A 45 1.95 18.64 -5.68
CA LYS A 45 2.73 19.45 -4.73
C LYS A 45 4.16 18.94 -4.52
N ARG A 46 4.40 17.64 -4.64
CA ARG A 46 5.75 17.07 -4.57
C ARG A 46 6.53 17.25 -5.86
N GLU A 47 5.88 17.28 -7.02
CA GLU A 47 6.55 17.54 -8.30
C GLU A 47 7.25 18.90 -8.29
N SER A 48 6.59 19.94 -7.75
CA SER A 48 7.15 21.29 -7.68
C SER A 48 8.40 21.40 -6.79
N VAL A 49 8.57 20.47 -5.83
CA VAL A 49 9.72 20.40 -4.93
C VAL A 49 10.80 19.45 -5.45
N THR A 50 10.40 18.35 -6.11
CA THR A 50 11.31 17.25 -6.48
C THR A 50 11.72 17.24 -7.95
N ASN A 51 11.13 18.10 -8.79
CA ASN A 51 11.31 18.16 -10.25
C ASN A 51 11.06 16.81 -10.97
N ARG A 52 10.36 15.87 -10.33
CA ARG A 52 9.89 14.64 -10.98
C ARG A 52 8.45 14.82 -11.41
N PHE A 53 8.20 14.78 -12.71
CA PHE A 53 6.85 14.78 -13.25
C PHE A 53 6.25 13.37 -13.15
N VAL A 54 5.05 13.27 -12.59
CA VAL A 54 4.24 12.07 -12.48
C VAL A 54 2.93 12.33 -13.22
N PRO A 55 2.77 11.78 -14.44
CA PRO A 55 1.51 11.89 -15.16
C PRO A 55 0.41 11.06 -14.48
N GLU A 56 -0.84 11.44 -14.74
CA GLU A 56 -2.03 10.96 -14.03
C GLU A 56 -2.28 9.46 -14.20
N ASP A 57 -2.03 8.95 -15.40
CA ASP A 57 -2.08 7.52 -15.75
C ASP A 57 -1.08 6.71 -14.92
N ILE A 58 0.16 7.20 -14.76
CA ILE A 58 1.18 6.56 -13.93
C ILE A 58 0.79 6.59 -12.46
N PHE A 59 0.21 7.70 -12.00
CA PHE A 59 -0.29 7.82 -10.63
C PHE A 59 -1.41 6.80 -10.36
N LEU A 60 -2.45 6.76 -11.19
CA LEU A 60 -3.59 5.85 -11.01
C LEU A 60 -3.12 4.39 -11.04
N ASN A 61 -2.29 4.03 -12.01
CA ASN A 61 -1.71 2.69 -12.12
C ASN A 61 -0.89 2.32 -10.87
N SER A 62 -0.14 3.26 -10.28
CA SER A 62 0.58 3.01 -9.04
C SER A 62 -0.35 2.75 -7.86
N VAL A 63 -1.47 3.48 -7.77
CA VAL A 63 -2.46 3.28 -6.69
C VAL A 63 -3.15 1.93 -6.82
N VAL A 64 -3.64 1.61 -8.01
CA VAL A 64 -4.27 0.30 -8.33
C VAL A 64 -3.31 -0.83 -7.97
N LYS A 65 -2.08 -0.79 -8.49
CA LYS A 65 -1.06 -1.81 -8.21
C LYS A 65 -0.75 -1.94 -6.72
N SER A 66 -0.63 -0.81 -6.01
CA SER A 66 -0.36 -0.82 -4.57
C SER A 66 -1.47 -1.54 -3.79
N LYS A 67 -2.74 -1.27 -4.10
CA LYS A 67 -3.89 -1.97 -3.50
C LYS A 67 -3.81 -3.46 -3.81
N THR A 68 -3.69 -3.83 -5.09
CA THR A 68 -3.66 -5.23 -5.53
C THR A 68 -2.53 -6.01 -4.87
N VAL A 69 -1.31 -5.45 -4.86
CA VAL A 69 -0.16 -6.11 -4.24
C VAL A 69 -0.34 -6.26 -2.73
N THR A 70 -0.88 -5.26 -2.04
CA THR A 70 -1.15 -5.34 -0.60
C THR A 70 -2.14 -6.46 -0.29
N TYR A 71 -3.23 -6.54 -1.06
CA TYR A 71 -4.22 -7.61 -0.96
C TYR A 71 -3.57 -8.99 -1.17
N GLU A 72 -2.85 -9.17 -2.28
CA GLU A 72 -2.24 -10.46 -2.64
C GLU A 72 -1.17 -10.89 -1.62
N ILE A 73 -0.36 -9.96 -1.12
CA ILE A 73 0.64 -10.23 -0.09
C ILE A 73 -0.02 -10.62 1.23
N LYS A 74 -1.03 -9.87 1.69
CA LYS A 74 -1.74 -10.23 2.92
C LYS A 74 -2.48 -11.56 2.77
N LYS A 75 -3.05 -11.87 1.61
CA LYS A 75 -3.66 -13.17 1.33
C LYS A 75 -2.64 -14.31 1.38
N LEU A 76 -1.50 -14.14 0.70
CA LEU A 76 -0.44 -15.14 0.61
C LEU A 76 0.21 -15.45 1.96
N PHE A 77 0.44 -14.43 2.79
CA PHE A 77 1.17 -14.57 4.06
C PHE A 77 0.27 -14.53 5.30
N SER A 78 -1.02 -14.18 5.16
CA SER A 78 -2.10 -14.23 6.16
C SER A 78 -1.62 -13.96 7.60
N GLU A 79 -1.49 -15.00 8.42
CA GLU A 79 -1.12 -14.90 9.85
C GLU A 79 0.33 -14.47 10.10
N SER A 80 1.21 -14.63 9.11
CA SER A 80 2.64 -14.28 9.23
C SER A 80 2.91 -12.78 9.03
N LEU A 81 1.88 -12.01 8.65
CA LEU A 81 2.01 -10.59 8.31
C LEU A 81 0.88 -9.79 8.92
N ILE A 82 1.19 -8.73 9.65
CA ILE A 82 0.17 -7.81 10.20
C ILE A 82 -0.06 -6.70 9.19
N LEU A 83 -1.33 -6.44 8.86
CA LEU A 83 -1.72 -5.35 7.96
C LEU A 83 -2.50 -4.31 8.76
N ASN A 84 -1.91 -3.14 8.91
CA ASN A 84 -2.52 -1.98 9.54
C ASN A 84 -2.92 -0.98 8.46
N VAL A 85 -4.11 -0.40 8.56
CA VAL A 85 -4.61 0.60 7.62
C VAL A 85 -4.86 1.91 8.34
N VAL A 86 -4.34 2.99 7.78
CA VAL A 86 -4.63 4.36 8.19
C VAL A 86 -5.50 4.99 7.12
N ASP A 87 -6.80 5.12 7.38
CA ASP A 87 -7.72 5.82 6.50
C ASP A 87 -7.73 7.31 6.83
N LYS A 88 -7.17 8.12 5.94
CA LYS A 88 -7.10 9.58 6.08
C LYS A 88 -8.35 10.30 5.58
N ARG A 89 -9.31 9.59 5.00
CA ARG A 89 -10.60 10.20 4.62
C ARG A 89 -11.38 10.62 5.86
N ASP A 90 -11.45 9.73 6.84
CA ASP A 90 -12.19 9.90 8.10
C ASP A 90 -11.30 9.79 9.36
N ASN A 91 -9.97 9.74 9.19
CA ASN A 91 -8.97 9.60 10.25
C ASN A 91 -9.12 8.31 11.09
N ARG A 92 -9.61 7.23 10.50
CA ARG A 92 -9.68 5.92 11.17
C ARG A 92 -8.38 5.14 11.07
N TYR A 93 -8.14 4.33 12.09
CA TYR A 93 -7.05 3.38 12.15
C TYR A 93 -7.62 1.97 12.35
N TYR A 94 -7.18 1.05 11.51
CA TYR A 94 -7.55 -0.35 11.56
C TYR A 94 -6.30 -1.19 11.78
N GLU A 95 -6.32 -2.04 12.80
CA GLU A 95 -5.19 -2.88 13.19
C GLU A 95 -5.40 -4.32 12.72
N ASN A 96 -4.33 -4.94 12.22
CA ASN A 96 -4.26 -6.33 11.82
C ASN A 96 -5.48 -6.83 10.99
N LEU A 97 -5.83 -6.09 9.96
CA LEU A 97 -6.90 -6.45 9.05
C LEU A 97 -6.56 -7.73 8.28
N SER A 98 -7.56 -8.57 8.06
CA SER A 98 -7.51 -9.64 7.05
C SER A 98 -7.59 -9.06 5.63
N TYR A 99 -7.24 -9.87 4.63
CA TYR A 99 -7.33 -9.45 3.22
C TYR A 99 -8.77 -9.13 2.78
N ASN A 100 -9.77 -9.81 3.35
CA ASN A 100 -11.19 -9.52 3.08
C ASN A 100 -11.60 -8.16 3.65
N GLN A 101 -11.27 -7.88 4.92
CA GLN A 101 -11.58 -6.60 5.54
C GLN A 101 -10.85 -5.43 4.85
N PHE A 102 -9.62 -5.66 4.40
CA PHE A 102 -8.88 -4.67 3.63
C PHE A 102 -9.62 -4.29 2.34
N ASP A 103 -10.15 -5.28 1.63
CA ASP A 103 -10.86 -5.07 0.37
C ASP A 103 -12.22 -4.38 0.56
N GLU A 104 -12.90 -4.63 1.69
CA GLU A 104 -14.14 -3.93 2.07
C GLU A 104 -13.92 -2.46 2.43
N ILE A 105 -12.79 -2.12 3.06
CA ILE A 105 -12.50 -0.76 3.54
C ILE A 105 -11.94 0.13 2.42
N ILE A 106 -11.07 -0.44 1.58
CA ILE A 106 -10.38 0.29 0.52
C ILE A 106 -11.11 0.08 -0.81
N PRO A 107 -11.66 1.13 -1.43
CA PRO A 107 -12.43 0.99 -2.66
C PRO A 107 -11.58 0.41 -3.80
N GLU A 108 -12.22 -0.34 -4.68
CA GLU A 108 -11.62 -0.73 -5.95
C GLU A 108 -11.59 0.46 -6.91
N TYR A 109 -10.55 0.47 -7.74
CA TYR A 109 -10.39 1.44 -8.81
C TYR A 109 -10.22 0.68 -10.11
N GLU A 110 -11.09 0.96 -11.06
CA GLU A 110 -10.88 0.55 -12.43
C GLU A 110 -9.89 1.52 -13.09
N SER A 111 -8.91 0.96 -13.80
CA SER A 111 -7.90 1.70 -14.56
C SER A 111 -8.42 2.11 -15.93
#